data_AF-A0A260BY89-F1
#
_entry.id   AF-A0A260BY89-F1
#
_cell.length_a   1.000
_cell.length_b   1.000
_cell.length_c   1.000
_cell.angle_alpha   90.00
_cell.angle_beta   90.00
_cell.angle_gamma   90.00
#
_symmetry.space_group_name_H-M   'P 1'
#
loop_
_entity.id
_entity.type
_entity.pdbx_description
1 polymer ?
#
loop_
_entity_poly.entity_id
_entity_poly.type
_entity_poly.pdbx_seq_one_letter_code
_entity_poly.pdbx_strand_id
1 'polypeptide(L)'
;MMVLASRTAELSPPVFFVWKALMRPDLHPKNQGFAWPVMFEGAALPRIVESSEFDRVVWSSPWPSLPDVLVQFDLTAATRLRWTLLAHAPAPNPQTVEWLRDQVSHLINIDLRNATGH
;
A
#
# COMPACT_ATOMS: atom_id res chain seq x y z
N MET A 1 9.71 -6.77 14.82
CA MET A 1 9.00 -5.83 13.93
C MET A 1 8.13 -4.94 14.81
N MET A 2 8.12 -3.63 14.60
CA MET A 2 7.25 -2.68 15.33
C MET A 2 6.23 -2.04 14.39
N VAL A 3 5.08 -1.65 14.94
CA VAL A 3 4.05 -0.90 14.20
C VAL A 3 4.33 0.60 14.36
N LEU A 4 4.50 1.30 13.24
CA LEU A 4 4.71 2.74 13.20
C LEU A 4 3.38 3.50 13.12
N ALA A 5 2.45 3.00 12.29
CA ALA A 5 1.11 3.55 12.14
C ALA A 5 0.17 2.52 11.52
N SER A 6 -1.13 2.67 11.75
CA SER A 6 -2.15 1.86 11.10
C SER A 6 -3.44 2.65 10.93
N ARG A 7 -4.12 2.50 9.80
CA ARG A 7 -5.47 3.01 9.57
C ARG A 7 -6.27 2.04 8.71
N THR A 8 -7.59 2.15 8.81
CA THR A 8 -8.54 1.42 7.98
C THR A 8 -9.23 2.38 7.04
N ALA A 9 -9.35 1.98 5.78
CA ALA A 9 -10.14 2.64 4.76
C ALA A 9 -11.24 1.69 4.27
N GLU A 10 -12.44 2.23 4.08
CA GLU A 10 -13.50 1.54 3.35
C GLU A 10 -13.35 1.87 1.86
N LEU A 11 -13.29 0.83 1.05
CA LEU A 11 -13.19 0.92 -0.41
C LEU A 11 -14.53 0.47 -1.00
N SER A 12 -14.90 0.97 -2.17
CA SER A 12 -16.11 0.49 -2.88
C SER A 12 -15.89 -0.78 -3.72
N PRO A 13 -14.70 -1.07 -4.29
CA PRO A 13 -14.48 -2.30 -5.05
C PRO A 13 -14.51 -3.58 -4.18
N PRO A 14 -14.83 -4.73 -4.77
CA PRO A 14 -14.67 -6.03 -4.13
C PRO A 14 -13.21 -6.31 -3.71
N VAL A 15 -13.04 -7.03 -2.61
CA VAL A 15 -11.73 -7.38 -2.03
C VAL A 15 -10.81 -8.07 -3.05
N PHE A 16 -11.33 -9.01 -3.84
CA PHE A 16 -10.51 -9.71 -4.85
C PHE A 16 -9.91 -8.76 -5.88
N PHE A 17 -10.60 -7.66 -6.20
CA PHE A 17 -10.15 -6.68 -7.18
C PHE A 17 -9.07 -5.78 -6.58
N VAL A 18 -9.26 -5.35 -5.33
CA VAL A 18 -8.25 -4.59 -4.57
C VAL A 18 -6.99 -5.43 -4.36
N TRP A 19 -7.13 -6.70 -3.98
CA TRP A 19 -6.01 -7.62 -3.81
C TRP A 19 -5.22 -7.79 -5.11
N LYS A 20 -5.91 -7.99 -6.24
CA LYS A 20 -5.25 -8.10 -7.56
C LYS A 20 -4.49 -6.83 -7.94
N ALA A 21 -5.05 -5.65 -7.65
CA ALA A 21 -4.34 -4.40 -7.83
C ALA A 21 -3.06 -4.41 -6.99
N LEU A 22 -3.18 -4.60 -5.67
CA LEU A 22 -2.05 -4.62 -4.72
C LEU A 22 -0.96 -5.64 -5.08
N MET A 23 -1.31 -6.78 -5.67
CA MET A 23 -0.36 -7.80 -6.13
C MET A 23 0.46 -7.39 -7.35
N ARG A 24 0.00 -6.39 -8.12
CA ARG A 24 0.62 -5.90 -9.36
C ARG A 24 0.76 -4.38 -9.34
N PRO A 25 1.62 -3.80 -8.48
CA PRO A 25 1.94 -2.37 -8.51
C PRO A 25 2.75 -1.95 -9.75
N ASP A 26 3.01 -2.87 -10.67
CA ASP A 26 3.65 -2.62 -11.96
C ASP A 26 2.65 -2.41 -13.10
N LEU A 27 1.37 -2.76 -12.90
CA LEU A 27 0.35 -2.71 -13.94
C LEU A 27 -0.92 -2.06 -13.44
N HIS A 28 -1.41 -1.05 -14.15
CA HIS A 28 -2.73 -0.49 -13.85
C HIS A 28 -3.82 -1.57 -13.90
N PRO A 29 -4.66 -1.74 -12.85
CA PRO A 29 -5.64 -2.82 -12.77
C PRO A 29 -6.71 -2.79 -13.86
N LYS A 30 -6.88 -1.64 -14.53
CA LYS A 30 -7.75 -1.46 -15.72
C LYS A 30 -7.01 -1.51 -17.06
N ASN A 31 -5.74 -1.95 -17.10
CA ASN A 31 -4.91 -2.05 -18.31
C ASN A 31 -4.79 -0.74 -19.11
N GLN A 32 -4.64 0.40 -18.43
CA GLN A 32 -4.59 1.74 -19.05
C GLN A 32 -3.21 2.11 -19.63
N GLY A 33 -2.26 1.18 -19.69
CA GLY A 33 -0.94 1.38 -20.33
C GLY A 33 0.14 2.03 -19.46
N PHE A 34 -0.16 2.38 -18.21
CA PHE A 34 0.82 2.84 -17.21
C PHE A 34 0.76 1.97 -15.94
N ALA A 35 1.71 2.13 -15.02
CA ALA A 35 1.68 1.49 -13.71
C ALA A 35 0.87 2.34 -12.72
N TRP A 36 0.12 1.70 -11.83
CA TRP A 36 -0.32 2.32 -10.58
C TRP A 36 0.63 1.79 -9.49
N PRO A 37 0.93 2.48 -8.39
CA PRO A 37 0.46 3.81 -8.00
C PRO A 37 1.15 4.94 -8.77
N VAL A 38 0.40 6.00 -9.12
CA VAL A 38 0.93 7.17 -9.84
C VAL A 38 1.92 7.94 -8.98
N MET A 39 1.77 7.94 -7.66
CA MET A 39 2.71 8.57 -6.74
C MET A 39 4.14 7.98 -6.79
N PHE A 40 4.30 6.79 -7.38
CA PHE A 40 5.61 6.16 -7.60
C PHE A 40 6.07 6.23 -9.07
N GLU A 41 5.43 7.05 -9.90
CA GLU A 41 5.87 7.29 -11.27
C GLU A 41 7.32 7.83 -11.28
N GLY A 42 8.19 7.15 -12.02
CA GLY A 42 9.63 7.47 -12.05
C GLY A 42 10.43 6.99 -10.83
N ALA A 43 9.78 6.35 -9.84
CA ALA A 43 10.43 5.74 -8.69
C ALA A 43 10.47 4.19 -8.80
N ALA A 44 11.22 3.56 -7.91
CA ALA A 44 11.22 2.10 -7.81
C ALA A 44 9.90 1.62 -7.22
N LEU A 45 9.21 0.73 -7.93
CA LEU A 45 7.97 0.13 -7.45
C LEU A 45 8.21 -0.80 -6.26
N PRO A 46 7.26 -0.87 -5.32
CA PRO A 46 7.34 -1.80 -4.21
C PRO A 46 7.28 -3.26 -4.71
N ARG A 47 8.05 -4.14 -4.06
CA ARG A 47 8.02 -5.58 -4.30
C ARG A 47 7.07 -6.25 -3.30
N ILE A 48 6.38 -7.30 -3.74
CA ILE A 48 5.61 -8.16 -2.84
C ILE A 48 6.58 -8.98 -1.99
N VAL A 49 6.57 -8.78 -0.68
CA VAL A 49 7.40 -9.52 0.29
C VAL A 49 6.65 -10.76 0.79
N GLU A 50 5.35 -10.62 1.02
CA GLU A 50 4.46 -11.68 1.48
C GLU A 50 3.04 -11.42 0.95
N SER A 51 2.28 -12.48 0.70
CA SER A 51 0.86 -12.36 0.36
C SER A 51 0.08 -13.58 0.82
N SER A 52 -1.15 -13.36 1.29
CA SER A 52 -2.19 -14.38 1.46
C SER A 52 -3.35 -14.00 0.56
N GLU A 53 -3.89 -14.96 -0.19
CA GLU A 53 -4.92 -14.69 -1.19
C GLU A 53 -6.14 -14.03 -0.54
N PHE A 54 -6.52 -12.85 -1.06
CA PHE A 54 -7.64 -12.01 -0.60
C PHE A 54 -7.59 -11.49 0.84
N ASP A 55 -6.62 -11.91 1.65
CA ASP A 55 -6.52 -11.54 3.05
C ASP A 55 -5.40 -10.55 3.32
N ARG A 56 -4.25 -10.68 2.63
CA ARG A 56 -3.06 -9.89 2.94
C ARG A 56 -2.14 -9.69 1.75
N VAL A 57 -1.55 -8.49 1.68
CA VAL A 57 -0.38 -8.20 0.84
C VAL A 57 0.61 -7.38 1.66
N VAL A 58 1.90 -7.73 1.62
CA VAL A 58 2.98 -6.96 2.25
C VAL A 58 3.91 -6.47 1.17
N TRP A 59 4.10 -5.16 1.13
CA TRP A 59 5.03 -4.50 0.24
C TRP A 59 6.35 -4.19 0.94
N SER A 60 7.45 -4.31 0.20
CA SER A 60 8.71 -3.67 0.55
C SER A 60 8.54 -2.15 0.53
N SER A 61 9.47 -1.43 1.15
CA SER A 61 9.43 0.03 1.12
C SER A 61 9.43 0.55 -0.32
N PRO A 62 8.45 1.39 -0.69
CA PRO A 62 8.50 2.15 -1.93
C PRO A 62 9.38 3.40 -1.81
N TRP A 63 9.88 3.73 -0.61
CA TRP A 63 10.68 4.94 -0.37
C TRP A 63 12.17 4.60 -0.26
N PRO A 64 13.03 5.03 -1.20
CA PRO A 64 14.45 4.71 -1.19
C PRO A 64 15.20 5.18 0.06
N SER A 65 14.74 6.27 0.68
CA SER A 65 15.30 6.81 1.93
C SER A 65 14.98 5.97 3.17
N LEU A 66 14.01 5.06 3.07
CA LEU A 66 13.51 4.25 4.19
C LEU A 66 13.35 2.78 3.76
N PRO A 67 14.42 2.11 3.31
CA PRO A 67 14.33 0.79 2.67
C PRO A 67 13.81 -0.32 3.60
N ASP A 68 13.97 -0.14 4.91
CA ASP A 68 13.60 -1.13 5.93
C ASP A 68 12.13 -1.04 6.39
N VAL A 69 11.36 -0.11 5.82
CA VAL A 69 9.93 0.03 6.10
C VAL A 69 9.14 -0.98 5.25
N LEU A 70 8.16 -1.64 5.84
CA LEU A 70 7.20 -2.46 5.12
C LEU A 70 5.81 -1.84 5.21
N VAL A 71 5.02 -2.01 4.15
CA VAL A 71 3.61 -1.62 4.13
C VAL A 71 2.77 -2.89 4.04
N GLN A 72 2.12 -3.23 5.14
CA GLN A 72 1.20 -4.36 5.18
C GLN A 72 -0.22 -3.88 4.90
N PHE A 73 -0.91 -4.55 3.99
CA PHE A 73 -2.32 -4.38 3.69
C PHE A 73 -3.05 -5.64 4.16
N ASP A 74 -3.89 -5.51 5.17
CA ASP A 74 -4.84 -6.54 5.57
C ASP A 74 -6.20 -6.20 4.94
N LEU A 75 -6.77 -7.16 4.23
CA LEU A 75 -8.06 -7.05 3.57
C LEU A 75 -9.07 -7.90 4.35
N THR A 76 -10.27 -7.36 4.54
CA THR A 76 -11.34 -8.10 5.22
C THR A 76 -12.59 -8.10 4.36
N ALA A 77 -13.41 -9.15 4.46
CA ALA A 77 -14.73 -9.20 3.85
C ALA A 77 -15.54 -7.93 4.22
N ALA A 78 -16.28 -7.39 3.25
CA ALA A 78 -16.91 -6.05 3.28
C ALA A 78 -15.97 -4.86 2.97
N THR A 79 -15.10 -5.02 1.96
CA THR A 79 -14.39 -3.93 1.25
C THR A 79 -13.51 -3.01 2.12
N ARG A 80 -13.16 -3.47 3.32
CA ARG A 80 -12.25 -2.78 4.22
C ARG A 80 -10.81 -3.19 3.95
N LEU A 81 -9.96 -2.19 3.81
CA LEU A 81 -8.52 -2.32 3.73
C LEU A 81 -7.92 -1.64 4.96
N ARG A 82 -7.21 -2.41 5.78
CA ARG A 82 -6.36 -1.88 6.84
C ARG A 82 -4.93 -1.87 6.35
N TRP A 83 -4.29 -0.71 6.39
CA TRP A 83 -2.86 -0.63 6.15
C TRP A 83 -2.10 -0.44 7.46
N THR A 84 -0.90 -1.01 7.53
CA THR A 84 0.00 -0.95 8.68
C THR A 84 1.42 -0.69 8.20
N LEU A 85 2.04 0.37 8.71
CA LEU A 85 3.46 0.64 8.52
C LEU A 85 4.26 -0.13 9.56
N LEU A 86 5.22 -0.92 9.09
CA LEU A 86 6.07 -1.78 9.91
C LEU A 86 7.54 -1.39 9.71
N ALA A 87 8.35 -1.49 10.76
CA ALA A 87 9.80 -1.32 10.66
C ALA A 87 10.54 -2.17 11.70
N HIS A 88 11.84 -2.36 11.48
CA HIS A 88 12.76 -2.84 12.51
C HIS A 88 13.28 -1.69 13.37
N ALA A 89 13.86 -2.00 14.53
CA ALA A 89 14.53 -0.99 15.33
C ALA A 89 15.85 -0.56 14.69
N PRO A 90 16.23 0.74 14.75
CA PRO A 90 15.52 1.82 15.44
C PRO A 90 14.31 2.35 14.66
N ALA A 91 13.28 2.80 15.40
CA ALA A 91 12.12 3.44 14.79
C ALA A 91 12.53 4.74 14.09
N PRO A 92 11.92 5.08 12.92
CA PRO A 92 12.03 6.42 12.37
C PRO A 92 11.54 7.47 13.37
N ASN A 93 12.05 8.70 13.26
CA ASN A 93 11.59 9.79 14.10
C ASN A 93 10.09 10.09 13.86
N PRO A 94 9.40 10.75 14.81
CA PRO A 94 7.96 11.01 14.69
C PRO A 94 7.54 11.78 13.43
N GLN A 95 8.35 12.74 12.96
CA GLN A 95 8.05 13.51 11.74
C GLN A 95 8.07 12.62 10.50
N THR A 96 9.04 11.71 10.42
CA THR A 96 9.11 10.71 9.35
C THR A 96 7.92 9.75 9.39
N VAL A 97 7.48 9.34 10.59
CA VAL A 97 6.29 8.49 10.73
C VAL A 97 5.03 9.22 10.27
N GLU A 98 4.87 10.50 10.58
CA GLU A 98 3.75 11.31 10.10
C GLU A 98 3.76 11.43 8.57
N TRP A 99 4.92 11.75 7.99
CA TRP A 99 5.07 11.83 6.55
C TRP A 99 4.72 10.48 5.88
N LEU A 100 5.21 9.36 6.38
CA LEU A 100 4.88 8.02 5.87
C LEU A 100 3.36 7.75 5.94
N ARG A 101 2.71 8.13 7.04
CA ARG A 101 1.26 7.99 7.20
C ARG A 101 0.52 8.77 6.13
N ASP A 102 0.95 9.98 5.82
CA ASP A 102 0.35 10.80 4.76
C ASP A 102 0.57 10.18 3.38
N GLN A 103 1.77 9.66 3.11
CA GLN A 103 2.07 8.96 1.85
C GLN A 103 1.18 7.73 1.66
N VAL A 104 1.04 6.85 2.66
CA VAL A 104 0.15 5.67 2.55
C VAL A 104 -1.31 6.09 2.50
N SER A 105 -1.70 7.16 3.20
CA SER A 105 -3.07 7.68 3.13
C SER A 105 -3.38 8.18 1.71
N HIS A 106 -2.45 8.84 1.04
CA HIS A 106 -2.58 9.26 -0.36
C HIS A 106 -2.68 8.04 -1.28
N LEU A 107 -1.75 7.09 -1.15
CA LEU A 107 -1.74 5.84 -1.91
C LEU A 107 -3.10 5.14 -1.90
N ILE A 108 -3.71 5.00 -0.72
CA ILE A 108 -4.96 4.27 -0.56
C ILE A 108 -6.18 5.10 -0.98
N ASN A 109 -6.25 6.36 -0.58
CA ASN A 109 -7.46 7.16 -0.77
C ASN A 109 -7.52 7.86 -2.13
N ILE A 110 -6.38 8.03 -2.82
CA ILE A 110 -6.30 8.67 -4.13
C ILE A 110 -5.92 7.64 -5.17
N ASP A 111 -4.70 7.11 -5.14
CA ASP A 111 -4.18 6.29 -6.23
C ASP A 111 -4.95 4.97 -6.40
N LEU A 112 -5.14 4.23 -5.32
CA LEU A 112 -5.86 2.95 -5.36
C LEU A 112 -7.33 3.16 -5.75
N ARG A 113 -7.99 4.20 -5.24
CA ARG A 113 -9.38 4.53 -5.61
C ARG A 113 -9.49 4.94 -7.07
N ASN A 114 -8.58 5.77 -7.57
CA ASN A 114 -8.53 6.16 -8.97
C ASN A 114 -8.26 4.96 -9.89
N ALA A 115 -7.27 4.13 -9.52
CA ALA A 115 -6.90 2.95 -10.29
C ALA A 115 -8.04 1.94 -10.38
N THR A 116 -8.76 1.74 -9.27
CA THR A 116 -9.93 0.86 -9.23
C THR A 116 -11.21 1.55 -9.75
N GLY A 117 -11.21 2.88 -9.85
CA GLY A 117 -12.28 3.79 -10.29
C GLY A 117 -13.61 3.55 -9.61
N HIS A 118 -13.60 3.62 -8.28
CA HIS A 118 -14.71 3.40 -7.37
C HIS A 118 -14.61 4.32 -6.15
#